data_AF-A0A2G9GWB3-F1
#
_entry.id   AF-A0A2G9GWB3-F1
#
_cell.length_a   1.000
_cell.length_b   1.000
_cell.length_c   1.000
_cell.angle_alpha   90.00
_cell.angle_beta   90.00
_cell.angle_gamma   90.00
#
_symmetry.space_group_name_H-M   'P 1'
#
loop_
_entity.id
_entity.type
_entity.pdbx_description
1 polymer ?
#
loop_
_entity_poly.entity_id
_entity_poly.type
_entity_poly.pdbx_seq_one_letter_code
_entity_poly.pdbx_strand_id
1 'polypeptide(L)'
;MNPLTREKTFFPLGTVSDFRFESYGIAFCNDSSLYKVVHLFCEQQGDSGCEILSISATTREWTRIEGPSSDLLRHIRQTNPVSIGGSVYWMSKRHESDYFIISINVENEKFITKKPPISGAKSSRLMQIGGSRGFVAYEEADKLQAWILMSDGGLEEHCERSFSIIVDVHVVPICCSRNRKGMVRESPRDCIYVYEFDNDEMRAVDSEDYIELRFKRFEKLYIPHRNTILS
;
A
#
# COMPACT_ATOMS: atom_id res chain seq x y z
N MET A 1 -7.49 2.94 -15.21
CA MET A 1 -8.80 2.36 -15.56
C MET A 1 -9.75 2.69 -14.44
N ASN A 2 -10.89 3.30 -14.74
CA ASN A 2 -11.95 3.48 -13.77
C ASN A 2 -12.54 2.10 -13.41
N PRO A 3 -12.55 1.69 -12.13
CA PRO A 3 -13.03 0.36 -11.76
C PRO A 3 -14.53 0.16 -11.97
N LEU A 4 -15.33 1.24 -11.96
CA LEU A 4 -16.77 1.21 -12.16
C LEU A 4 -17.12 1.27 -13.66
N THR A 5 -16.57 2.24 -14.39
CA THR A 5 -16.93 2.46 -15.81
C THR A 5 -16.09 1.63 -16.77
N ARG A 6 -14.99 1.02 -16.31
CA ARG A 6 -13.96 0.34 -17.13
C ARG A 6 -13.25 1.24 -18.14
N GLU A 7 -13.58 2.52 -18.20
CA GLU A 7 -12.93 3.48 -19.08
C GLU A 7 -11.44 3.62 -18.74
N LYS A 8 -10.63 3.77 -19.80
CA LYS A 8 -9.19 3.95 -19.70
C LYS A 8 -8.86 5.38 -20.07
N THR A 9 -8.27 6.09 -19.13
CA THR A 9 -7.65 7.39 -19.37
C THR A 9 -6.14 7.17 -19.41
N PHE A 10 -5.51 7.69 -20.47
CA PHE A 10 -4.06 7.75 -20.57
C PHE A 10 -3.56 9.04 -19.92
N PHE A 11 -2.51 8.92 -19.13
CA PHE A 11 -1.82 10.05 -18.54
C PHE A 11 -0.63 10.46 -19.41
N PRO A 12 -0.22 11.74 -19.38
CA PRO A 12 1.06 12.16 -19.94
C PRO A 12 2.18 11.27 -19.40
N LEU A 13 3.20 11.01 -20.22
CA LEU A 13 4.39 10.31 -19.76
C LEU A 13 5.11 11.21 -18.75
N GLY A 14 5.37 10.64 -17.58
CA GLY A 14 6.26 11.23 -16.58
C GLY A 14 7.72 11.00 -16.93
N THR A 15 8.60 11.26 -15.96
CA THR A 15 10.02 10.97 -16.09
C THR A 15 10.24 9.46 -16.30
N VAL A 16 10.92 9.06 -17.37
CA VAL A 16 11.20 7.64 -17.61
C VAL A 16 12.36 7.17 -16.74
N SER A 17 12.10 6.17 -15.90
CA SER A 17 13.09 5.54 -15.03
C SER A 17 13.21 4.03 -15.32
N ASP A 18 14.20 3.39 -14.71
CA ASP A 18 14.22 1.94 -14.61
C ASP A 18 12.99 1.49 -13.82
N PHE A 19 12.09 0.77 -14.51
CA PHE A 19 10.88 0.16 -13.97
C PHE A 19 11.09 -0.61 -12.66
N ARG A 20 12.31 -1.00 -12.28
CA ARG A 20 12.59 -1.68 -11.01
C ARG A 20 12.53 -0.76 -9.79
N PHE A 21 12.69 0.55 -9.98
CA PHE A 21 12.83 1.54 -8.90
C PHE A 21 11.76 2.63 -8.92
N GLU A 22 10.70 2.46 -9.69
CA GLU A 22 9.57 3.39 -9.73
C GLU A 22 8.33 2.85 -9.03
N SER A 23 7.57 3.72 -8.37
CA SER A 23 6.27 3.39 -7.80
C SER A 23 5.33 4.56 -8.00
N TYR A 24 4.09 4.26 -8.36
CA TYR A 24 3.04 5.25 -8.51
C TYR A 24 2.10 5.12 -7.33
N GLY A 25 1.42 6.18 -6.94
CA GLY A 25 0.31 6.12 -6.00
C GLY A 25 -0.68 7.22 -6.31
N ILE A 26 -1.89 7.13 -5.78
CA ILE A 26 -2.96 8.05 -6.18
C ILE A 26 -3.88 8.32 -5.01
N ALA A 27 -4.05 9.58 -4.65
CA ALA A 27 -4.91 10.01 -3.56
C ALA A 27 -5.80 11.18 -4.00
N PHE A 28 -6.92 11.34 -3.29
CA PHE A 28 -7.82 12.46 -3.49
C PHE A 28 -7.36 13.66 -2.66
N CYS A 29 -7.19 14.82 -3.29
CA CYS A 29 -6.84 16.10 -2.66
C CYS A 29 -8.13 16.86 -2.37
N ASN A 30 -8.44 17.16 -1.10
CA ASN A 30 -9.71 17.84 -0.78
C ASN A 30 -9.69 19.29 -1.23
N ASP A 31 -8.58 20.00 -0.99
CA ASP A 31 -8.41 21.43 -1.33
C ASP A 31 -8.71 21.73 -2.80
N SER A 32 -8.21 20.87 -3.70
CA SER A 32 -8.45 21.03 -5.14
C SER A 32 -9.65 20.21 -5.65
N SER A 33 -10.23 19.33 -4.83
CA SER A 33 -11.25 18.36 -5.24
C SER A 33 -10.86 17.51 -6.46
N LEU A 34 -9.59 17.16 -6.57
CA LEU A 34 -9.03 16.38 -7.68
C LEU A 34 -8.22 15.19 -7.16
N TYR A 35 -8.16 14.13 -7.95
CA TYR A 35 -7.18 13.07 -7.72
C TYR A 35 -5.80 13.54 -8.15
N LYS A 36 -4.79 13.27 -7.32
CA LYS A 36 -3.38 13.47 -7.64
C LYS A 36 -2.68 12.12 -7.74
N VAL A 37 -1.88 11.94 -8.78
CA VAL A 37 -0.97 10.80 -8.95
C VAL A 37 0.41 11.23 -8.49
N VAL A 38 1.00 10.48 -7.58
CA VAL A 38 2.39 10.62 -7.15
C VAL A 38 3.21 9.58 -7.89
N HIS A 39 4.32 10.00 -8.48
CA HIS A 39 5.30 9.12 -9.09
C HIS A 39 6.63 9.28 -8.35
N LEU A 40 7.09 8.18 -7.74
CA LEU A 40 8.41 8.05 -7.12
C LEU A 40 9.30 7.25 -8.06
N PHE A 41 10.53 7.68 -8.28
CA PHE A 41 11.48 6.97 -9.14
C PHE A 41 12.93 7.24 -8.72
N CYS A 42 13.85 6.39 -9.17
CA CYS A 42 15.28 6.67 -9.11
C CYS A 42 15.79 7.14 -10.47
N GLU A 43 16.58 8.19 -10.50
CA GLU A 43 17.24 8.64 -11.72
C GLU A 43 18.45 7.78 -12.07
N GLN A 44 18.97 7.96 -13.29
CA GLN A 44 20.16 7.22 -13.76
C GLN A 44 21.39 7.45 -12.86
N GLN A 45 21.49 8.62 -12.23
CA GLN A 45 22.58 8.98 -11.32
C GLN A 45 22.41 8.37 -9.92
N GLY A 46 21.28 7.70 -9.67
CA GLY A 46 20.96 7.09 -8.39
C GLY A 46 20.20 8.01 -7.42
N ASP A 47 19.93 9.25 -7.83
CA ASP A 47 19.15 10.20 -7.05
C ASP A 47 17.66 9.87 -7.06
N SER A 48 16.97 10.23 -5.98
CA SER A 48 15.53 10.10 -5.86
C SER A 48 14.81 11.23 -6.59
N GLY A 49 13.86 10.88 -7.45
CA GLY A 49 12.93 11.79 -8.09
C GLY A 49 11.52 11.60 -7.56
N CYS A 50 10.76 12.70 -7.51
CA CYS A 50 9.33 12.66 -7.30
C CYS A 50 8.64 13.70 -8.18
N GLU A 51 7.51 13.32 -8.75
CA GLU A 51 6.62 14.21 -9.48
C GLU A 51 5.15 13.90 -9.19
N ILE A 52 4.30 14.92 -9.28
CA ILE A 52 2.87 14.84 -9.02
C ILE A 52 2.10 15.31 -10.24
N LEU A 53 1.08 14.54 -10.62
CA LEU A 53 0.12 14.90 -11.66
C LEU A 53 -1.25 15.09 -11.03
N SER A 54 -1.82 16.29 -11.16
CA SER A 54 -3.23 16.50 -10.84
C SER A 54 -4.09 16.02 -12.01
N ILE A 55 -5.01 15.10 -11.76
CA ILE A 55 -5.93 14.57 -12.77
C ILE A 55 -7.08 15.57 -12.93
N SER A 56 -6.89 16.55 -13.80
CA SER A 56 -7.95 17.47 -14.23
C SER A 56 -8.32 17.25 -15.70
N ALA A 57 -9.46 17.82 -16.11
CA ALA A 57 -9.89 17.78 -17.52
C ALA A 57 -9.02 18.67 -18.42
N THR A 58 -8.42 19.73 -17.86
CA THR A 58 -7.80 20.83 -18.61
C THR A 58 -6.28 20.89 -18.50
N THR A 59 -5.72 20.38 -17.40
CA THR A 59 -4.30 20.39 -17.09
C THR A 59 -3.85 18.98 -16.73
N ARG A 60 -2.87 18.48 -17.48
CA ARG A 60 -2.25 17.17 -17.28
C ARG A 60 -0.75 17.33 -17.43
N GLU A 61 -0.14 18.00 -16.46
CA GLU A 61 1.30 18.21 -16.42
C GLU A 61 1.85 17.65 -15.11
N TRP A 62 3.02 17.02 -15.21
CA TRP A 62 3.76 16.54 -14.06
C TRP A 62 4.54 17.69 -13.44
N THR A 63 4.34 17.91 -12.15
CA THR A 63 5.09 18.88 -11.37
C THR A 63 6.11 18.15 -10.53
N ARG A 64 7.39 18.48 -10.69
CA ARG A 64 8.47 17.90 -9.90
C ARG A 64 8.49 18.46 -8.49
N ILE A 65 8.69 17.60 -7.50
CA ILE A 65 8.82 17.97 -6.09
C ILE A 65 10.02 17.27 -5.45
N GLU A 66 10.40 17.72 -4.25
CA GLU A 66 11.43 17.04 -3.47
C GLU A 66 10.92 15.67 -3.00
N GLY A 67 11.71 14.62 -3.27
CA GLY A 67 11.37 13.25 -2.92
C GLY A 67 11.99 12.77 -1.61
N PRO A 68 11.64 11.55 -1.15
CA PRO A 68 12.32 10.90 -0.04
C PRO A 68 13.74 10.50 -0.44
N SER A 69 14.63 10.29 0.54
CA SER A 69 16.02 9.90 0.30
C SER A 69 16.18 8.67 -0.61
N SER A 70 17.18 8.69 -1.48
CA SER A 70 17.38 7.69 -2.55
C SER A 70 17.65 6.27 -2.07
N ASP A 71 18.28 6.14 -0.90
CA ASP A 71 18.48 4.87 -0.21
C ASP A 71 17.16 4.16 0.14
N LEU A 72 16.09 4.93 0.39
CA LEU A 72 14.76 4.42 0.66
C LEU A 72 13.97 4.09 -0.61
N LEU A 73 14.34 4.55 -1.80
CA LEU A 73 13.59 4.25 -3.02
C LEU A 73 13.98 2.92 -3.68
N ARG A 74 15.18 2.41 -3.40
CA ARG A 74 15.69 1.16 -4.02
C ARG A 74 14.80 -0.07 -3.81
N HIS A 75 13.95 -0.06 -2.79
CA HIS A 75 13.05 -1.16 -2.45
C HIS A 75 11.56 -0.80 -2.51
N ILE A 76 11.21 0.36 -3.08
CA ILE A 76 9.86 0.91 -3.04
C ILE A 76 8.81 0.05 -3.76
N ARG A 77 9.20 -0.73 -4.79
CA ARG A 77 8.29 -1.63 -5.54
C ARG A 77 7.94 -2.91 -4.82
N GLN A 78 8.61 -3.24 -3.72
CA GLN A 78 8.34 -4.49 -3.00
C GLN A 78 6.95 -4.48 -2.35
N THR A 79 6.36 -3.31 -2.18
CA THR A 79 5.00 -3.15 -1.67
C THR A 79 4.17 -2.25 -2.57
N ASN A 80 2.88 -2.54 -2.63
CA ASN A 80 1.93 -1.65 -3.29
C ASN A 80 1.65 -0.46 -2.38
N PRO A 81 1.59 0.76 -2.91
CA PRO A 81 1.19 1.91 -2.13
C PRO A 81 -0.26 1.81 -1.71
N VAL A 82 -0.55 2.50 -0.62
CA VAL A 82 -1.89 2.58 -0.03
C VAL A 82 -2.29 4.02 0.12
N SER A 83 -3.52 4.35 -0.28
CA SER A 83 -4.04 5.71 -0.21
C SER A 83 -5.11 5.83 0.85
N ILE A 84 -4.90 6.72 1.84
CA ILE A 84 -5.79 6.89 2.99
C ILE A 84 -5.81 8.37 3.37
N GLY A 85 -7.01 8.98 3.42
CA GLY A 85 -7.19 10.35 3.90
C GLY A 85 -6.33 11.39 3.19
N GLY A 86 -6.34 11.41 1.86
CA GLY A 86 -5.53 12.33 1.06
C GLY A 86 -4.02 12.11 1.12
N SER A 87 -3.57 11.01 1.71
CA SER A 87 -2.15 10.66 1.76
C SER A 87 -1.88 9.35 1.05
N VAL A 88 -0.69 9.22 0.47
CA VAL A 88 -0.19 7.96 -0.11
C VAL A 88 0.95 7.45 0.76
N TYR A 89 0.95 6.15 1.02
CA TYR A 89 1.91 5.47 1.88
C TYR A 89 2.61 4.35 1.14
N TRP A 90 3.91 4.21 1.35
CA TRP A 90 4.73 3.11 0.88
C TRP A 90 5.48 2.48 2.04
N MET A 91 5.77 1.20 1.90
CA MET A 91 6.73 0.52 2.76
C MET A 91 8.02 0.30 1.99
N SER A 92 9.11 0.72 2.59
CA SER A 92 10.45 0.49 2.07
C SER A 92 11.38 -0.06 3.16
N LYS A 93 12.61 -0.36 2.77
CA LYS A 93 13.66 -0.83 3.66
C LYS A 93 15.02 -0.31 3.20
N ARG A 94 15.96 -0.14 4.12
CA ARG A 94 17.38 0.17 3.82
C ARG A 94 18.24 -1.09 3.77
N HIS A 95 18.04 -1.95 4.77
CA HIS A 95 18.70 -3.24 4.93
C HIS A 95 17.65 -4.33 5.20
N GLU A 96 18.05 -5.60 5.35
CA GLU A 96 17.12 -6.73 5.44
C GLU A 96 16.10 -6.63 6.59
N SER A 97 16.41 -5.89 7.65
CA SER A 97 15.55 -5.74 8.84
C SER A 97 15.18 -4.29 9.18
N ASP A 98 15.65 -3.30 8.41
CA ASP A 98 15.41 -1.88 8.69
C ASP A 98 14.35 -1.33 7.75
N TYR A 99 13.09 -1.45 8.18
CA TYR A 99 11.90 -1.06 7.44
C TYR A 99 11.46 0.36 7.78
N PHE A 100 10.92 1.06 6.80
CA PHE A 100 10.42 2.43 6.91
C PHE A 100 9.06 2.56 6.22
N ILE A 101 8.22 3.42 6.79
CA ILE A 101 7.00 3.91 6.16
C ILE A 101 7.33 5.28 5.59
N ILE A 102 7.15 5.43 4.28
CA ILE A 102 7.26 6.70 3.57
C ILE A 102 5.83 7.14 3.27
N SER A 103 5.50 8.39 3.54
CA SER A 103 4.19 8.94 3.17
C SER A 103 4.32 10.33 2.59
N ILE A 104 3.32 10.70 1.79
CA ILE A 104 3.10 12.06 1.31
C ILE A 104 1.62 12.41 1.50
N ASN A 105 1.34 13.59 2.05
CA ASN A 105 0.02 14.18 1.97
C ASN A 105 -0.06 15.01 0.68
N VAL A 106 -1.07 14.77 -0.17
CA VAL A 106 -1.12 15.39 -1.50
C VAL A 106 -1.64 16.83 -1.49
N GLU A 107 -2.15 17.32 -0.37
CA GLU A 107 -2.58 18.71 -0.19
C GLU A 107 -1.36 19.61 0.09
N ASN A 108 -0.50 19.19 1.02
CA ASN A 108 0.70 19.95 1.39
C ASN A 108 1.98 19.52 0.65
N GLU A 109 1.93 18.41 -0.08
CA GLU A 109 3.02 17.86 -0.91
C GLU A 109 4.33 17.62 -0.13
N LYS A 110 4.22 17.31 1.17
CA LYS A 110 5.37 17.04 2.03
C LYS A 110 5.52 15.56 2.34
N PHE A 111 6.76 15.07 2.21
CA PHE A 111 7.13 13.72 2.61
C PHE A 111 7.40 13.62 4.11
N ILE A 112 7.00 12.46 4.65
CA ILE A 112 7.32 12.04 6.01
C ILE A 112 7.89 10.62 5.93
N THR A 113 8.95 10.35 6.70
CA THR A 113 9.52 9.01 6.85
C THR A 113 9.55 8.64 8.32
N LYS A 114 9.01 7.46 8.66
CA LYS A 114 8.96 6.96 10.04
C LYS A 114 9.29 5.48 10.09
N LYS A 115 9.68 4.99 11.27
CA LYS A 115 9.80 3.56 11.54
C LYS A 115 8.42 2.95 11.80
N PRO A 116 8.17 1.69 11.38
CA PRO A 116 6.97 0.97 11.76
C PRO A 116 6.94 0.66 13.27
N PRO A 117 5.76 0.37 13.84
CA PRO A 117 5.60 0.13 15.28
C PRO A 117 6.36 -1.10 15.80
N ILE A 118 6.58 -2.10 14.95
CA ILE A 118 7.40 -3.27 15.24
C ILE A 118 8.40 -3.49 14.11
N SER A 119 9.50 -4.18 14.40
CA SER A 119 10.46 -4.58 13.38
C SER A 119 9.74 -5.37 12.29
N GLY A 120 9.72 -4.82 11.08
CA GLY A 120 9.02 -5.44 9.96
C GLY A 120 9.64 -6.79 9.61
N ALA A 121 8.79 -7.73 9.24
CA ALA A 121 9.20 -9.01 8.69
C ALA A 121 9.02 -9.00 7.17
N LYS A 122 9.59 -10.00 6.51
CA LYS A 122 9.21 -10.34 5.13
C LYS A 122 7.69 -10.54 5.12
N SER A 123 7.00 -9.83 4.23
CA SER A 123 5.53 -9.83 4.10
C SER A 123 4.73 -8.86 4.97
N SER A 124 5.37 -7.94 5.69
CA SER A 124 4.67 -6.80 6.30
C SER A 124 3.93 -5.96 5.24
N ARG A 125 2.75 -5.44 5.58
CA ARG A 125 1.89 -4.69 4.67
C ARG A 125 1.28 -3.48 5.34
N LEU A 126 1.24 -2.38 4.59
CA LEU A 126 0.32 -1.27 4.87
C LEU A 126 -1.02 -1.62 4.24
N MET A 127 -2.12 -1.26 4.89
CA MET A 127 -3.46 -1.36 4.32
C MET A 127 -4.43 -0.44 5.08
N GLN A 128 -5.60 -0.20 4.49
CA GLN A 128 -6.69 0.42 5.22
C GLN A 128 -7.40 -0.64 6.07
N ILE A 129 -7.52 -0.40 7.37
CA ILE A 129 -8.25 -1.27 8.31
C ILE A 129 -9.35 -0.44 8.95
N GLY A 130 -10.60 -0.73 8.62
CA GLY A 130 -11.71 -0.04 9.27
C GLY A 130 -11.75 1.46 9.04
N GLY A 131 -11.35 1.93 7.85
CA GLY A 131 -11.19 3.36 7.55
C GLY A 131 -9.85 3.96 8.00
N SER A 132 -9.15 3.35 8.95
CA SER A 132 -7.90 3.84 9.53
C SER A 132 -6.66 3.29 8.82
N ARG A 133 -5.51 3.93 9.09
CA ARG A 133 -4.19 3.50 8.60
C ARG A 133 -3.74 2.27 9.38
N GLY A 134 -3.61 1.14 8.70
CA GLY A 134 -3.23 -0.13 9.29
C GLY A 134 -1.84 -0.57 8.85
N PHE A 135 -1.11 -1.16 9.78
CA PHE A 135 0.13 -1.89 9.53
C PHE A 135 -0.04 -3.33 10.02
N VAL A 136 0.20 -4.29 9.14
CA VAL A 136 0.08 -5.72 9.44
C VAL A 136 1.45 -6.37 9.25
N ALA A 137 1.92 -7.09 10.26
CA ALA A 137 3.24 -7.70 10.26
C ALA A 137 3.27 -8.94 11.15
N TYR A 138 4.23 -9.83 10.87
CA TYR A 138 4.52 -10.96 11.73
C TYR A 138 5.31 -10.48 12.96
N GLU A 139 4.84 -10.83 14.15
CA GLU A 139 5.60 -10.68 15.40
C GLU A 139 6.51 -11.89 15.61
N GLU A 140 5.95 -13.08 15.35
CA GLU A 140 6.63 -14.39 15.40
C GLU A 140 6.34 -15.16 14.09
N ALA A 141 6.91 -16.34 13.90
CA ALA A 141 6.81 -17.09 12.65
C ALA A 141 5.36 -17.45 12.25
N ASP A 142 4.48 -17.58 13.22
CA ASP A 142 3.09 -18.02 13.12
C ASP A 142 2.10 -16.98 13.66
N LYS A 143 2.55 -15.78 14.05
CA LYS A 143 1.68 -14.77 14.66
C LYS A 143 1.66 -13.48 13.87
N LEU A 144 0.54 -13.23 13.20
CA LEU A 144 0.28 -12.02 12.45
C LEU A 144 -0.42 -10.99 13.35
N GLN A 145 0.16 -9.80 13.48
CA GLN A 145 -0.44 -8.70 14.23
C GLN A 145 -0.81 -7.54 13.32
N ALA A 146 -1.92 -6.89 13.65
CA ALA A 146 -2.32 -5.63 13.04
C ALA A 146 -2.28 -4.49 14.04
N TRP A 147 -1.78 -3.35 13.58
CA TRP A 147 -1.64 -2.11 14.32
C TRP A 147 -2.38 -1.01 13.59
N ILE A 148 -3.15 -0.19 14.30
CA ILE A 148 -3.75 1.02 13.77
C ILE A 148 -2.86 2.20 14.15
N LEU A 149 -2.41 2.94 13.12
CA LEU A 149 -1.66 4.18 13.31
C LEU A 149 -2.66 5.31 13.58
N MET A 150 -2.75 5.68 14.85
CA MET A 150 -3.58 6.77 15.33
C MET A 150 -2.80 8.09 15.21
N SER A 151 -3.50 9.14 14.78
CA SER A 151 -3.00 10.51 14.87
C SER A 151 -3.88 11.19 15.91
N ASP A 152 -3.27 11.72 16.98
CA ASP A 152 -3.97 12.45 18.03
C ASP A 152 -4.22 13.93 17.65
N GLY A 153 -3.87 14.33 16.43
CA GLY A 153 -3.94 15.72 15.99
C GLY A 153 -2.74 16.56 16.43
N GLY A 154 -1.74 15.94 17.07
CA GLY A 154 -0.44 16.50 17.39
C GLY A 154 0.68 16.02 16.47
N LEU A 155 1.94 16.22 16.92
CA LEU A 155 3.16 15.81 16.19
C LEU A 155 3.47 14.30 16.35
N GLU A 156 2.94 13.64 17.39
CA GLU A 156 3.26 12.25 17.69
C GLU A 156 2.10 11.32 17.33
N GLU A 157 2.36 10.43 16.36
CA GLU A 157 1.45 9.33 16.05
C GLU A 157 1.74 8.19 17.02
N HIS A 158 0.72 7.69 17.71
CA HIS A 158 0.81 6.46 18.50
C HIS A 158 0.16 5.30 17.75
N CYS A 159 0.64 4.10 18.00
CA CYS A 159 0.13 2.89 17.37
C CYS A 159 -0.60 2.03 18.39
N GLU A 160 -1.84 1.68 18.10
CA GLU A 160 -2.60 0.75 18.94
C GLU A 160 -2.67 -0.61 18.27
N ARG A 161 -2.48 -1.66 19.07
CA ARG A 161 -2.67 -3.03 18.59
C ARG A 161 -4.16 -3.25 18.32
N SER A 162 -4.50 -3.64 17.10
CA SER A 162 -5.87 -3.89 16.68
C SER A 162 -6.29 -5.34 16.95
N PHE A 163 -5.55 -6.30 16.41
CA PHE A 163 -5.85 -7.72 16.50
C PHE A 163 -4.59 -8.55 16.29
N SER A 164 -4.65 -9.83 16.66
CA SER A 164 -3.59 -10.82 16.45
C SER A 164 -4.21 -12.12 15.95
N ILE A 165 -3.57 -12.78 15.00
CA ILE A 165 -4.07 -13.99 14.35
C ILE A 165 -2.93 -15.01 14.34
N ILE A 166 -3.20 -16.21 14.84
CA ILE A 166 -2.30 -17.35 14.69
C ILE A 166 -2.50 -17.94 13.29
N VAL A 167 -1.42 -18.19 12.58
CA VAL A 167 -1.41 -18.69 11.22
C VAL A 167 -0.49 -19.91 11.11
N ASP A 168 -1.07 -21.05 10.74
CA ASP A 168 -0.32 -22.30 10.56
C ASP A 168 0.57 -22.28 9.31
N VAL A 169 0.31 -21.34 8.40
CA VAL A 169 1.04 -21.17 7.15
C VAL A 169 1.38 -19.69 6.97
N HIS A 170 2.63 -19.40 6.62
CA HIS A 170 3.02 -18.05 6.26
C HIS A 170 2.18 -17.56 5.07
N VAL A 171 1.38 -16.52 5.29
CA VAL A 171 0.50 -15.87 4.33
C VAL A 171 0.81 -14.38 4.19
N VAL A 172 0.50 -13.81 3.04
CA VAL A 172 0.68 -12.39 2.74
C VAL A 172 -0.67 -11.68 2.84
N PRO A 173 -0.82 -10.66 3.70
CA PRO A 173 -2.02 -9.84 3.73
C PRO A 173 -2.23 -9.09 2.41
N ILE A 174 -3.46 -9.09 1.88
CA ILE A 174 -3.81 -8.42 0.62
C ILE A 174 -4.59 -7.13 0.90
N CYS A 175 -5.69 -7.24 1.64
CA CYS A 175 -6.55 -6.12 2.00
C CYS A 175 -7.44 -6.49 3.20
N CYS A 176 -7.99 -5.48 3.86
CA CYS A 176 -8.94 -5.63 4.96
C CYS A 176 -10.25 -4.92 4.61
N SER A 177 -11.37 -5.38 5.18
CA SER A 177 -12.68 -4.78 4.95
C SER A 177 -12.83 -3.44 5.70
N ARG A 178 -13.61 -2.52 5.13
CA ARG A 178 -13.89 -1.21 5.75
C ARG A 178 -14.69 -1.29 7.04
N ASN A 179 -15.46 -2.34 7.21
CA ASN A 179 -16.26 -2.59 8.41
C ASN A 179 -15.52 -3.44 9.45
N ARG A 180 -14.22 -3.73 9.25
CA ARG A 180 -13.41 -4.58 10.13
C ARG A 180 -14.02 -5.98 10.37
N LYS A 181 -14.75 -6.52 9.40
CA LYS A 181 -15.32 -7.88 9.46
C LYS A 181 -14.39 -8.96 8.91
N GLY A 182 -13.47 -8.62 8.01
CA GLY A 182 -12.50 -9.62 7.56
C GLY A 182 -11.29 -9.10 6.81
N MET A 183 -10.36 -10.02 6.58
CA MET A 183 -9.09 -9.77 5.88
C MET A 183 -8.81 -10.86 4.85
N VAL A 184 -8.40 -10.44 3.66
CA VAL A 184 -7.97 -11.33 2.58
C VAL A 184 -6.46 -11.57 2.68
N ARG A 185 -6.05 -12.82 2.52
CA ARG A 185 -4.66 -13.27 2.59
C ARG A 185 -4.37 -14.22 1.44
N GLU A 186 -3.12 -14.26 1.01
CA GLU A 186 -2.64 -15.16 -0.05
C GLU A 186 -1.48 -16.01 0.46
N SER A 187 -1.58 -17.32 0.24
CA SER A 187 -0.52 -18.25 0.61
C SER A 187 0.55 -18.35 -0.48
N PRO A 188 1.71 -18.96 -0.16
CA PRO A 188 2.74 -19.17 -1.14
C PRO A 188 2.36 -20.07 -2.30
N ARG A 189 1.27 -20.83 -2.15
CA ARG A 189 0.68 -21.76 -3.13
C ARG A 189 -0.46 -21.12 -3.92
N ASP A 190 -0.55 -19.79 -3.90
CA ASP A 190 -1.54 -18.99 -4.63
C ASP A 190 -2.99 -19.28 -4.20
N CYS A 191 -3.18 -19.79 -2.97
CA CYS A 191 -4.50 -19.97 -2.38
C CYS A 191 -4.92 -18.69 -1.64
N ILE A 192 -6.17 -18.28 -1.83
CA ILE A 192 -6.75 -17.11 -1.17
C ILE A 192 -7.53 -17.57 0.06
N TYR A 193 -7.30 -16.88 1.18
CA TYR A 193 -8.01 -17.10 2.43
C TYR A 193 -8.71 -15.82 2.86
N VAL A 194 -9.92 -15.98 3.40
CA VAL A 194 -10.64 -14.92 4.10
C VAL A 194 -10.62 -15.25 5.58
N TYR A 195 -10.17 -14.29 6.37
CA TYR A 195 -10.31 -14.32 7.82
C TYR A 195 -11.53 -13.50 8.22
N GLU A 196 -12.43 -14.09 9.00
CA GLU A 196 -13.57 -13.38 9.57
C GLU A 196 -13.25 -13.05 11.04
N PHE A 197 -13.15 -11.76 11.35
CA PHE A 197 -12.75 -11.30 12.69
C PHE A 197 -13.79 -11.66 13.76
N ASP A 198 -15.08 -11.59 13.41
CA ASP A 198 -16.18 -11.79 14.35
C ASP A 198 -16.26 -13.25 14.85
N ASN A 199 -15.87 -14.21 14.00
CA ASN A 199 -15.97 -15.64 14.28
C ASN A 199 -14.61 -16.28 14.61
N ASP A 200 -13.51 -15.53 14.48
CA ASP A 200 -12.14 -16.07 14.53
C ASP A 200 -11.93 -17.25 13.57
N GLU A 201 -12.55 -17.19 12.39
CA GLU A 201 -12.54 -18.28 11.41
C GLU A 201 -11.71 -17.92 10.18
N MET A 202 -10.92 -18.88 9.71
CA MET A 202 -10.25 -18.82 8.42
C MET A 202 -10.96 -19.74 7.43
N ARG A 203 -11.37 -19.18 6.30
CA ARG A 203 -12.00 -19.92 5.21
C ARG A 203 -11.14 -19.82 3.97
N ALA A 204 -10.81 -20.96 3.37
CA ALA A 204 -10.26 -20.99 2.03
C ALA A 204 -11.35 -20.54 1.06
N VAL A 205 -11.01 -19.68 0.10
CA VAL A 205 -11.91 -19.39 -1.01
C VAL A 205 -11.74 -20.56 -1.98
N ASP A 206 -12.55 -21.61 -1.82
CA ASP A 206 -12.54 -22.76 -2.72
C ASP A 206 -12.83 -22.28 -4.13
N SER A 207 -11.92 -22.64 -5.01
CA SER A 207 -11.94 -22.23 -6.40
C SER A 207 -12.05 -23.49 -7.23
N GLU A 208 -13.23 -24.12 -7.20
CA GLU A 208 -13.50 -25.38 -7.94
C GLU A 208 -13.26 -25.24 -9.46
N ASP A 209 -13.15 -24.02 -9.99
CA ASP A 209 -13.03 -23.74 -11.43
C ASP A 209 -11.66 -23.21 -11.92
N TYR A 210 -10.60 -23.17 -11.10
CA TYR A 210 -9.30 -22.67 -11.58
C TYR A 210 -8.46 -23.75 -12.27
N ILE A 211 -8.90 -24.12 -13.47
CA ILE A 211 -8.04 -24.71 -14.50
C ILE A 211 -7.01 -23.64 -14.93
N GLU A 212 -5.73 -23.92 -14.66
CA GLU A 212 -4.52 -23.41 -15.33
C GLU A 212 -4.25 -21.91 -15.48
N LEU A 213 -4.97 -21.00 -14.83
CA LEU A 213 -4.45 -19.63 -14.70
C LEU A 213 -3.49 -19.58 -13.50
N ARG A 214 -2.19 -19.84 -13.76
CA ARG A 214 -1.10 -19.37 -12.90
C ARG A 214 -1.20 -17.84 -12.84
N PHE A 215 -2.03 -17.30 -11.95
CA PHE A 215 -2.02 -15.88 -11.69
C PHE A 215 -0.60 -15.51 -11.28
N LYS A 216 -0.10 -14.39 -11.82
CA LYS A 216 0.95 -13.69 -11.09
C LYS A 216 0.33 -13.35 -9.74
N ARG A 217 0.81 -14.03 -8.69
CA ARG A 217 0.66 -13.72 -7.27
C ARG A 217 0.01 -12.36 -7.05
N PHE A 218 -1.19 -12.36 -6.47
CA PHE A 218 -1.98 -11.14 -6.35
C PHE A 218 -1.14 -10.08 -5.67
N GLU A 219 -0.34 -10.38 -4.63
CA GLU A 219 0.55 -9.40 -3.99
C GLU A 219 1.49 -8.66 -4.96
N LYS A 220 1.87 -9.28 -6.08
CA LYS A 220 2.73 -8.70 -7.13
C LYS A 220 1.96 -7.94 -8.20
N LEU A 221 0.63 -8.03 -8.23
CA LEU A 221 -0.20 -7.19 -9.07
C LEU A 221 -0.24 -5.79 -8.48
N TYR A 222 0.30 -4.84 -9.24
CA TYR A 222 0.19 -3.42 -8.96
C TYR A 222 -1.27 -2.99 -9.14
N ILE A 223 -1.99 -2.87 -8.03
CA ILE A 223 -3.38 -2.42 -7.99
C ILE A 223 -3.38 -1.11 -7.18
N PRO A 224 -3.30 0.06 -7.84
CA PRO A 224 -3.13 1.36 -7.19
C PRO A 224 -4.25 1.73 -6.21
N HIS A 225 -5.39 1.06 -6.34
CA HIS A 225 -6.51 1.14 -5.43
C HIS A 225 -6.99 -0.28 -5.15
N ARG A 226 -6.30 -1.02 -4.29
CA ARG A 226 -6.91 -2.19 -3.63
C ARG A 226 -8.01 -1.67 -2.72
N ASN A 227 -9.14 -1.33 -3.34
CA ASN A 227 -10.33 -0.97 -2.64
C ASN A 227 -10.67 -2.16 -1.75
N THR A 228 -10.68 -1.88 -0.46
CA THR A 228 -11.25 -2.66 0.63
C THR A 228 -12.48 -3.44 0.17
N ILE A 229 -12.68 -4.66 0.68
CA ILE A 229 -13.91 -5.41 0.47
C ILE A 229 -15.09 -4.46 0.73
N LEU A 230 -15.85 -4.14 -0.32
CA LEU A 230 -17.09 -3.39 -0.22
C LEU A 230 -18.07 -4.29 0.52
N SER A 231 -18.62 -3.79 1.63
CA SER A 231 -19.82 -4.33 2.25
C SER A 231 -20.98 -3.40 1.99
#